data_AF-A0A497ALX3-F1
#
_entry.id   AF-A0A497ALX3-F1
#
_cell.length_a   1.000
_cell.length_b   1.000
_cell.length_c   1.000
_cell.angle_alpha   90.00
_cell.angle_beta   90.00
_cell.angle_gamma   90.00
#
_symmetry.space_group_name_H-M   'P 1'
#
loop_
_entity.id
_entity.type
_entity.pdbx_description
1 polymer ?
#
loop_
_entity_poly.entity_id
_entity_poly.type
_entity_poly.pdbx_seq_one_letter_code
_entity_poly.pdbx_strand_id
1 'polypeptide(L)'
;MDEEGHRTADPQQAIRAIRCEKDEPTLALPNNINERVAAVKADFDAEVRTREAEIRHRIGSALGRDYVLAELRLVFDAERDPDEKNRLALLSEILTTVPLTGRAHRELNTLRRGKVTDQALVEQLLRIVRDYNLEEAHRAASDRDDEVVLIPRIVCSEALI
;
A
#
# COMPACT_ATOMS: atom_id res chain seq x y z
N MET A 1 -0.53 -29.12 10.58
CA MET A 1 0.80 -29.10 11.23
C MET A 1 1.64 -30.09 10.46
N ASP A 2 2.85 -29.73 10.06
CA ASP A 2 3.79 -30.72 9.50
C ASP A 2 4.40 -31.59 10.62
N GLU A 3 5.30 -32.51 10.24
CA GLU A 3 5.98 -33.43 11.16
C GLU A 3 6.88 -32.71 12.19
N GLU A 4 7.16 -31.41 11.98
CA GLU A 4 7.98 -30.56 12.84
C GLU A 4 7.15 -29.56 13.67
N GLY A 5 5.83 -29.54 13.52
CA GLY A 5 4.90 -28.69 14.29
C GLY A 5 4.65 -27.30 13.70
N HIS A 6 5.03 -27.04 12.44
CA HIS A 6 4.75 -25.77 11.77
C HIS A 6 3.29 -25.68 11.30
N ARG A 7 2.75 -24.47 11.41
CA ARG A 7 1.39 -24.13 10.95
C ARG A 7 1.41 -23.95 9.43
N THR A 8 0.77 -24.86 8.71
CA THR A 8 0.62 -24.75 7.25
C THR A 8 -0.52 -23.80 6.89
N ALA A 9 -0.27 -22.90 5.94
CA ALA A 9 -1.29 -22.03 5.33
C ALA A 9 -1.92 -22.64 4.06
N ASP A 10 -1.49 -23.85 3.66
CA ASP A 10 -2.00 -24.55 2.49
C ASP A 10 -3.29 -25.34 2.85
N PRO A 11 -4.45 -24.99 2.25
CA PRO A 11 -5.72 -25.69 2.49
C PRO A 11 -5.67 -27.18 2.17
N GLN A 12 -4.90 -27.60 1.16
CA GLN A 12 -4.80 -29.01 0.77
C GLN A 12 -4.02 -29.81 1.82
N GLN A 13 -2.99 -29.23 2.42
CA GLN A 13 -2.26 -29.85 3.52
C GLN A 13 -3.11 -29.90 4.80
N ALA A 14 -3.88 -28.84 5.09
CA ALA A 14 -4.80 -28.83 6.24
C ALA A 14 -5.87 -29.92 6.12
N ILE A 15 -6.50 -30.06 4.94
CA ILE A 15 -7.51 -31.11 4.68
C ILE A 15 -6.90 -32.51 4.81
N ARG A 16 -5.68 -32.71 4.31
CA ARG A 16 -4.97 -33.98 4.47
C ARG A 16 -4.68 -34.29 5.94
N ALA A 17 -4.30 -33.29 6.74
CA ALA A 17 -3.97 -33.46 8.15
C ALA A 17 -5.17 -33.76 9.06
N ILE A 18 -6.39 -33.40 8.65
CA ILE A 18 -7.62 -33.70 9.39
C ILE A 18 -8.39 -34.91 8.83
N ARG A 19 -7.84 -35.57 7.81
CA ARG A 19 -8.47 -36.72 7.16
C ARG A 19 -8.50 -37.91 8.12
N CYS A 20 -9.66 -38.55 8.23
CA CYS A 20 -9.86 -39.80 8.96
C CYS A 20 -10.54 -40.84 8.06
N GLU A 21 -10.37 -42.12 8.36
CA GLU A 21 -11.11 -43.20 7.69
C GLU A 21 -12.53 -43.32 8.25
N LYS A 22 -13.47 -43.86 7.45
CA LYS A 22 -14.89 -43.94 7.83
C LYS A 22 -15.12 -44.70 9.14
N ASP A 23 -14.34 -45.75 9.37
CA ASP A 23 -14.47 -46.65 10.51
C ASP A 23 -13.39 -46.39 11.58
N GLU A 24 -12.71 -45.23 11.52
CA GLU A 24 -11.67 -44.87 12.48
C GLU A 24 -12.27 -44.61 13.87
N PRO A 25 -11.79 -45.28 14.93
CA PRO A 25 -12.34 -45.12 16.27
C PRO A 25 -12.03 -43.72 16.82
N THR A 26 -13.02 -43.11 17.47
CA THR A 26 -12.85 -41.78 18.08
C THR A 26 -11.81 -41.83 19.20
N LEU A 27 -10.78 -40.99 19.08
CA LEU A 27 -9.78 -40.80 20.12
C LEU A 27 -10.31 -39.86 21.22
N ALA A 28 -9.88 -40.10 22.46
CA ALA A 28 -10.15 -39.19 23.56
C ALA A 28 -9.46 -37.84 23.30
N LEU A 29 -10.18 -36.75 23.55
CA LEU A 29 -9.60 -35.41 23.43
C LEU A 29 -8.56 -35.19 24.54
N PRO A 30 -7.43 -34.53 24.23
CA PRO A 30 -6.46 -34.16 25.26
C PRO A 30 -7.08 -33.27 26.34
N ASN A 31 -6.70 -33.49 27.59
CA ASN A 31 -7.23 -32.74 28.74
C ASN A 31 -6.99 -31.21 28.64
N ASN A 32 -5.99 -30.79 27.86
CA ASN A 32 -5.63 -29.39 27.66
C ASN A 32 -6.11 -28.81 26.31
N ILE A 33 -7.10 -29.43 25.67
CA ILE A 33 -7.58 -28.97 24.35
C ILE A 33 -8.01 -27.50 24.35
N ASN A 34 -8.70 -27.05 25.39
CA ASN A 34 -9.17 -25.67 25.50
C ASN A 34 -7.99 -24.69 25.58
N GLU A 35 -6.97 -25.00 26.37
CA GLU A 35 -5.75 -24.18 26.50
C GLU A 35 -4.99 -24.13 25.17
N ARG A 36 -4.87 -25.27 24.48
CA ARG A 36 -4.23 -25.35 23.16
C ARG A 36 -4.97 -24.54 22.10
N VAL A 37 -6.31 -24.62 22.06
CA VAL A 37 -7.14 -23.85 21.13
C VAL A 37 -7.05 -22.36 21.46
N ALA A 38 -7.10 -21.99 22.74
CA ALA A 38 -6.97 -20.60 23.17
C ALA A 38 -5.61 -19.99 22.78
N ALA A 39 -4.51 -20.74 22.92
CA ALA A 39 -3.18 -20.31 22.50
C ALA A 39 -3.11 -20.08 20.98
N VAL A 40 -3.60 -21.04 20.17
CA VAL A 40 -3.65 -20.90 18.70
C VAL A 40 -4.52 -19.71 18.28
N LYS A 41 -5.66 -19.50 18.94
CA LYS A 41 -6.54 -18.36 18.68
C LYS A 41 -5.86 -17.03 19.01
N ALA A 42 -5.16 -16.94 20.15
CA ALA A 42 -4.47 -15.72 20.55
C ALA A 42 -3.39 -15.29 19.53
N ASP A 43 -2.62 -16.26 19.04
CA ASP A 43 -1.62 -16.04 18.00
C ASP A 43 -2.27 -15.58 16.69
N PHE A 44 -3.34 -16.27 16.25
CA PHE A 44 -4.08 -15.91 15.05
C PHE A 44 -4.65 -14.49 15.14
N ASP A 45 -5.27 -14.14 16.27
CA ASP A 45 -5.82 -12.80 16.48
C ASP A 45 -4.71 -11.72 16.43
N ALA A 46 -3.49 -12.03 16.90
CA ALA A 46 -2.36 -11.11 16.84
C ALA A 46 -1.87 -10.91 15.39
N GLU A 47 -1.79 -11.99 14.62
CA GLU A 47 -1.45 -11.95 13.20
C GLU A 47 -2.49 -11.14 12.40
N VAL A 48 -3.78 -11.42 12.61
CA VAL A 48 -4.88 -10.70 11.96
C VAL A 48 -4.81 -9.21 12.27
N ARG A 49 -4.65 -8.82 13.54
CA ARG A 49 -4.53 -7.40 13.92
C ARG A 49 -3.35 -6.72 13.21
N THR A 50 -2.23 -7.41 13.10
CA THR A 50 -1.03 -6.90 12.42
C THR A 50 -1.31 -6.72 10.93
N ARG A 51 -1.89 -7.75 10.29
CA ARG A 51 -2.24 -7.73 8.87
C ARG A 51 -3.23 -6.62 8.53
N GLU A 52 -4.26 -6.44 9.35
CA GLU A 52 -5.21 -5.35 9.16
C GLU A 52 -4.56 -3.98 9.32
N ALA A 53 -3.62 -3.81 10.25
CA ALA A 53 -2.89 -2.56 10.42
C ALA A 53 -2.02 -2.25 9.19
N GLU A 54 -1.35 -3.25 8.63
CA GLU A 54 -0.61 -3.12 7.37
C GLU A 54 -1.52 -2.71 6.20
N ILE A 55 -2.66 -3.38 6.06
CA ILE A 55 -3.66 -3.08 5.01
C ILE A 55 -4.18 -1.65 5.16
N ARG A 56 -4.62 -1.26 6.36
CA ARG A 56 -5.10 0.12 6.62
C ARG A 56 -4.02 1.16 6.36
N HIS A 57 -2.76 0.86 6.69
CA HIS A 57 -1.64 1.75 6.41
C HIS A 57 -1.42 1.93 4.90
N ARG A 58 -1.40 0.82 4.14
CA ARG A 58 -1.24 0.84 2.67
C ARG A 58 -2.39 1.56 1.96
N ILE A 59 -3.63 1.30 2.36
CA ILE A 59 -4.81 1.98 1.81
C ILE A 59 -4.75 3.48 2.13
N GLY A 60 -4.47 3.83 3.39
CA GLY A 60 -4.35 5.23 3.81
C GLY A 60 -3.23 6.00 3.09
N SER A 61 -2.13 5.32 2.75
CA SER A 61 -1.03 5.90 1.98
C SER A 61 -1.40 6.15 0.51
N ALA A 62 -2.22 5.28 -0.09
CA ALA A 62 -2.73 5.46 -1.45
C ALA A 62 -3.71 6.65 -1.52
N LEU A 63 -4.69 6.71 -0.61
CA LEU A 63 -5.73 7.75 -0.63
C LEU A 63 -5.19 9.19 -0.55
N GLY A 64 -4.11 9.41 0.20
CA GLY A 64 -3.48 10.74 0.30
C GLY A 64 -2.84 11.15 -1.03
N ARG A 65 -2.18 10.22 -1.72
CA ARG A 65 -1.55 10.45 -3.03
C ARG A 65 -2.61 10.69 -4.10
N ASP A 66 -3.65 9.86 -4.13
CA ASP A 66 -4.74 9.97 -5.11
C ASP A 66 -5.48 11.31 -4.99
N TYR A 67 -5.75 11.75 -3.75
CA TYR A 67 -6.37 13.05 -3.49
C TYR A 67 -5.54 14.20 -4.05
N VAL A 68 -4.24 14.26 -3.72
CA VAL A 68 -3.42 15.40 -4.16
C VAL A 68 -3.22 15.41 -5.68
N LEU A 69 -3.15 14.24 -6.32
CA LEU A 69 -3.07 14.14 -7.78
C LEU A 69 -4.38 14.60 -8.44
N ALA A 70 -5.53 14.25 -7.87
CA ALA A 70 -6.84 14.72 -8.36
C ALA A 70 -6.97 16.24 -8.25
N GLU A 71 -6.64 16.83 -7.10
CA GLU A 71 -6.69 18.28 -6.91
C GLU A 71 -5.65 19.02 -7.76
N LEU A 72 -4.43 18.49 -7.87
CA LEU A 72 -3.39 19.08 -8.71
C LEU A 72 -3.78 19.11 -10.19
N ARG A 73 -4.53 18.10 -10.66
CA ARG A 73 -5.11 18.09 -12.00
C ARG A 73 -6.10 19.24 -12.22
N LEU A 74 -6.94 19.55 -11.23
CA LEU A 74 -7.87 20.68 -11.33
C LEU A 74 -7.13 22.01 -11.46
N VAL A 75 -6.05 22.18 -10.69
CA VAL A 75 -5.19 23.38 -10.79
C VAL A 75 -4.53 23.46 -12.17
N PHE A 76 -3.98 22.34 -12.65
CA PHE A 76 -3.38 22.26 -13.99
C PHE A 76 -4.38 22.61 -15.10
N ASP A 77 -5.60 22.09 -15.04
CA ASP A 77 -6.63 22.33 -16.06
C ASP A 77 -7.05 23.82 -16.10
N ALA A 78 -7.04 24.51 -14.96
CA ALA A 78 -7.35 25.93 -14.84
C ALA A 78 -6.21 26.86 -15.26
N GLU A 79 -4.95 26.40 -15.22
CA GLU A 79 -3.77 27.21 -15.50
C GLU A 79 -3.64 27.57 -17.00
N ARG A 80 -3.23 28.80 -17.28
CA ARG A 80 -3.07 29.34 -18.63
C ARG A 80 -1.61 29.65 -18.96
N ASP A 81 -0.81 29.92 -17.94
CA ASP A 81 0.61 30.17 -18.13
C ASP A 81 1.34 28.85 -18.50
N PRO A 82 2.04 28.79 -19.66
CA PRO A 82 2.72 27.57 -20.09
C PRO A 82 3.83 27.12 -19.14
N ASP A 83 4.56 28.06 -18.54
CA ASP A 83 5.67 27.74 -17.66
C ASP A 83 5.17 27.15 -16.34
N GLU A 84 4.13 27.76 -15.76
CA GLU A 84 3.48 27.21 -14.57
C GLU A 84 2.81 25.86 -14.87
N LYS A 85 2.20 25.69 -16.06
CA LYS A 85 1.69 24.38 -16.49
C LYS A 85 2.78 23.31 -16.53
N ASN A 86 3.94 23.61 -17.10
CA ASN A 86 5.06 22.67 -17.13
C ASN A 86 5.52 22.29 -15.72
N ARG A 87 5.55 23.28 -14.81
CA ARG A 87 5.89 23.05 -13.40
C ARG A 87 4.88 22.16 -12.69
N LEU A 88 3.58 22.38 -12.89
CA LEU A 88 2.51 21.54 -12.33
C LEU A 88 2.56 20.12 -12.90
N ALA A 89 2.87 19.96 -14.19
CA ALA A 89 3.05 18.65 -14.82
C ALA A 89 4.23 17.88 -14.20
N LEU A 90 5.39 18.52 -14.03
CA LEU A 90 6.54 17.91 -13.36
C LEU A 90 6.21 17.51 -11.92
N LEU A 91 5.50 18.36 -11.18
CA LEU A 91 5.08 18.05 -9.82
C LEU A 91 4.17 16.81 -9.78
N SER A 92 3.23 16.69 -10.72
CA SER A 92 2.37 15.52 -10.88
C SER A 92 3.18 14.26 -11.21
N GLU A 93 4.18 14.38 -12.07
CA GLU A 93 5.04 13.28 -12.49
C GLU A 93 5.89 12.74 -11.33
N ILE A 94 6.57 13.63 -10.57
CA ILE A 94 7.32 13.27 -9.36
C ILE A 94 6.40 12.54 -8.38
N LEU A 95 5.22 13.12 -8.12
CA LEU A 95 4.22 12.55 -7.22
C LEU A 95 3.55 11.30 -7.77
N THR A 96 3.81 10.86 -9.00
CA THR A 96 3.29 9.60 -9.57
C THR A 96 4.35 8.51 -9.64
N THR A 97 5.59 8.88 -9.95
CA THR A 97 6.68 7.93 -10.23
C THR A 97 7.49 7.58 -8.98
N VAL A 98 7.71 8.55 -8.09
CA VAL A 98 8.61 8.37 -6.94
C VAL A 98 7.94 7.53 -5.83
N PRO A 99 8.63 6.51 -5.28
CA PRO A 99 8.21 5.86 -4.05
C PRO A 99 8.25 6.82 -2.87
N LEU A 100 7.14 6.97 -2.15
CA LEU A 100 7.06 7.90 -1.03
C LEU A 100 7.40 7.22 0.29
N THR A 101 8.11 7.92 1.17
CA THR A 101 8.32 7.46 2.54
C THR A 101 7.01 7.47 3.33
N GLY A 102 6.93 6.67 4.40
CA GLY A 102 5.76 6.69 5.30
C GLY A 102 5.50 8.03 5.99
N ARG A 103 6.50 8.93 6.06
CA ARG A 103 6.31 10.30 6.55
C ARG A 103 5.71 11.20 5.46
N ALA A 104 6.23 11.16 4.24
CA ALA A 104 5.65 11.87 3.10
C ALA A 104 4.17 11.47 2.87
N HIS A 105 3.85 10.17 2.94
CA HIS A 105 2.46 9.70 2.86
C HIS A 105 1.54 10.28 3.94
N ARG A 106 2.05 10.46 5.17
CA ARG A 106 1.26 11.06 6.26
C ARG A 106 0.99 12.53 6.03
N GLU A 107 1.93 13.27 5.45
CA GLU A 107 1.72 14.67 5.08
C GLU A 107 0.68 14.80 3.97
N LEU A 108 0.78 13.99 2.91
CA LEU A 108 -0.25 13.98 1.85
C LEU A 108 -1.65 13.64 2.41
N ASN A 109 -1.74 12.66 3.32
CA ASN A 109 -3.01 12.33 3.96
C ASN A 109 -3.51 13.43 4.91
N THR A 110 -2.61 14.27 5.45
CA THR A 110 -2.99 15.46 6.24
C THR A 110 -3.61 16.53 5.34
N LEU A 111 -3.04 16.77 4.16
CA LEU A 111 -3.62 17.66 3.15
C LEU A 111 -5.03 17.19 2.74
N ARG A 112 -5.21 15.89 2.50
CA ARG A 112 -6.52 15.30 2.21
C ARG A 112 -7.53 15.49 3.34
N ARG A 113 -7.14 15.20 4.59
CA ARG A 113 -8.04 15.38 5.75
C ARG A 113 -8.40 16.84 5.99
N GLY A 114 -7.46 17.74 5.72
CA GLY A 114 -7.66 19.19 5.77
C GLY A 114 -8.39 19.77 4.56
N LYS A 115 -8.67 18.97 3.52
CA LYS A 115 -9.25 19.40 2.25
C LYS A 115 -8.51 20.60 1.65
N VAL A 116 -7.17 20.55 1.67
CA VAL A 116 -6.33 21.59 1.08
C VAL A 116 -6.43 21.51 -0.44
N THR A 117 -6.71 22.63 -1.11
CA THR A 117 -6.92 22.73 -2.56
C THR A 117 -6.16 23.92 -3.16
N ASP A 118 -6.22 24.06 -4.48
CA ASP A 118 -5.75 25.24 -5.22
C ASP A 118 -4.28 25.59 -4.94
N GLN A 119 -3.94 26.88 -4.93
CA GLN A 119 -2.56 27.33 -4.74
C GLN A 119 -1.97 26.91 -3.40
N ALA A 120 -2.79 26.84 -2.34
CA ALA A 120 -2.35 26.38 -1.03
C ALA A 120 -1.89 24.91 -1.09
N LEU A 121 -2.53 24.09 -1.92
CA LEU A 121 -2.08 22.72 -2.18
C LEU A 121 -0.73 22.73 -2.89
N VAL A 122 -0.57 23.50 -3.96
CA VAL A 122 0.68 23.57 -4.74
C VAL A 122 1.86 23.95 -3.84
N GLU A 123 1.70 24.97 -2.99
CA GLU A 123 2.73 25.40 -2.05
C GLU A 123 3.14 24.29 -1.07
N GLN A 124 2.16 23.56 -0.52
CA GLN A 124 2.44 22.45 0.39
C GLN A 124 3.10 21.27 -0.33
N LEU A 125 2.69 20.96 -1.55
CA LEU A 125 3.29 19.89 -2.34
C LEU A 125 4.75 20.23 -2.70
N LEU A 126 5.03 21.46 -3.10
CA LEU A 126 6.40 21.92 -3.34
C LEU A 126 7.28 21.82 -2.08
N ARG A 127 6.72 22.14 -0.90
CA ARG A 127 7.42 21.92 0.37
C ARG A 127 7.71 20.44 0.60
N ILE A 128 6.71 19.56 0.45
CA ILE A 128 6.87 18.11 0.63
C ILE A 128 7.91 17.54 -0.35
N VAL A 129 7.88 17.96 -1.61
CA VAL A 129 8.87 17.52 -2.62
C VAL A 129 10.29 17.88 -2.19
N ARG A 130 10.51 19.08 -1.65
CA ARG A 130 11.82 19.49 -1.12
C ARG A 130 12.18 18.75 0.16
N ASP A 131 11.30 18.74 1.16
CA ASP A 131 11.57 18.17 2.49
C ASP A 131 11.94 16.68 2.43
N TYR A 132 11.42 15.96 1.42
CA TYR A 132 11.66 14.54 1.20
C TYR A 132 12.58 14.26 0.00
N ASN A 133 13.23 15.27 -0.58
CA ASN A 133 14.13 15.16 -1.74
C ASN A 133 13.53 14.35 -2.91
N LEU A 134 12.23 14.52 -3.17
CA LEU A 134 11.52 13.72 -4.18
C LEU A 134 11.96 14.07 -5.61
N GLU A 135 12.40 15.30 -5.84
CA GLU A 135 12.92 15.73 -7.13
C GLU A 135 14.24 15.01 -7.48
N GLU A 136 15.15 14.87 -6.51
CA GLU A 136 16.39 14.10 -6.66
C GLU A 136 16.09 12.62 -6.90
N ALA A 137 15.15 12.06 -6.13
CA ALA A 137 14.72 10.68 -6.31
C ALA A 137 14.06 10.44 -7.68
N HIS A 138 13.35 11.43 -8.23
CA HIS A 138 12.79 11.36 -9.58
C HIS A 138 13.90 11.38 -10.63
N ARG A 139 14.86 12.32 -10.56
CA ARG A 139 16.01 12.37 -11.48
C ARG A 139 16.81 11.07 -11.47
N ALA A 140 17.14 10.56 -10.28
CA ALA A 140 17.85 9.29 -10.13
C ALA A 140 17.02 8.06 -10.59
N ALA A 141 15.70 8.17 -10.75
CA ALA A 141 14.87 7.12 -11.32
C ALA A 141 14.85 7.22 -12.86
N SER A 142 14.72 8.42 -13.41
CA SER A 142 14.76 8.68 -14.86
C SER A 142 16.10 8.28 -15.46
N ASP A 143 17.22 8.60 -14.81
CA ASP A 143 18.57 8.22 -15.26
C ASP A 143 18.78 6.70 -15.29
N ARG A 144 18.02 5.93 -14.50
CA ARG A 144 18.07 4.46 -14.49
C ARG A 144 17.19 3.84 -15.59
N ASP A 145 16.10 4.49 -15.99
CA ASP A 145 15.27 4.03 -17.11
C ASP A 145 15.99 4.21 -18.46
N ASP A 146 16.93 5.15 -18.58
CA ASP A 146 17.78 5.29 -19.77
C ASP A 146 18.78 4.12 -19.98
N GLU A 147 19.04 3.30 -18.95
CA GLU A 147 19.95 2.14 -19.01
C GLU A 147 19.21 0.78 -19.02
N VAL A 148 17.90 0.75 -18.79
CA VAL A 148 17.11 -0.49 -18.60
C VAL A 148 16.09 -0.69 -19.72
N VAL A 149 16.17 -1.86 -20.37
CA VAL A 149 15.19 -2.40 -21.33
C VAL A 149 13.76 -2.17 -20.83
N LEU A 150 12.95 -1.46 -21.63
CA LEU A 150 11.52 -1.21 -21.46
C LEU A 150 10.79 -2.43 -20.88
N ILE A 151 10.55 -2.44 -19.56
CA ILE A 151 9.60 -3.35 -18.95
C ILE A 151 8.23 -2.69 -19.07
N PRO A 152 7.32 -3.19 -19.92
CA PRO A 152 6.00 -2.59 -20.06
C PRO A 152 5.26 -2.64 -18.71
N ARG A 153 4.97 -1.47 -18.16
CA ARG A 153 4.13 -1.30 -16.97
C ARG A 153 2.68 -1.13 -17.43
N ILE A 154 1.83 -2.10 -17.12
CA ILE A 154 0.39 -1.98 -17.32
C ILE A 154 -0.15 -1.09 -16.19
N VAL A 155 -0.59 0.12 -16.56
CA VAL A 155 -1.33 1.01 -15.66
C VAL A 155 -2.81 0.68 -15.82
N CYS A 156 -3.41 0.05 -14.81
CA CYS A 156 -4.86 -0.13 -14.75
C CYS A 156 -5.49 1.20 -14.33
N SER A 157 -5.94 2.00 -15.29
CA SER A 157 -6.95 3.02 -15.04
C SER A 157 -8.29 2.31 -14.80
N GLU A 158 -8.66 2.13 -13.54
CA GLU A 158 -10.06 1.85 -13.18
C GLU A 158 -10.89 3.11 -13.49
N ALA A 159 -11.26 3.27 -14.77
CA ALA A 159 -12.40 4.03 -15.29
C ALA A 159 -12.26 4.22 -16.82
N LEU A 160 -12.53 3.16 -17.58
CA LEU A 160 -13.17 3.29 -18.89
C LEU A 160 -14.51 2.57 -18.77
N ILE A 161 -15.59 3.33 -18.96
CA ILE A 161 -16.99 2.87 -19.03
C ILE A 161 -17.13 1.86 -20.16
#